data_AF-A0A5C7Q121-F1
#
_entry.id   AF-A0A5C7Q121-F1
#
_cell.length_a   1.000
_cell.length_b   1.000
_cell.length_c   1.000
_cell.angle_alpha   90.00
_cell.angle_beta   90.00
_cell.angle_gamma   90.00
#
_symmetry.space_group_name_H-M   'P 1'
#
loop_
_entity.id
_entity.type
_entity.pdbx_description
1 polymer ?
#
loop_
_entity_poly.entity_id
_entity_poly.type
_entity_poly.pdbx_seq_one_letter_code
_entity_poly.pdbx_strand_id
1 'polypeptide(L)'
;MTSASMRCRSISGLKTGRLPTARQLVCMTSRTMSMNDEHLPIIDSCSGCGACCREMVTPPMYVALLINPAWLGDDEDSQRVRELPDDLRHELLDDFERRRICDHAGRRYVCLWFDEATKGCKHYELRPSICREFEMGSEECHGWRREYGIA
;
A
#
# COMPACT_ATOMS: atom_id res chain seq x y z
N MET A 1 -3.00 22.98 -26.45
CA MET A 1 -2.54 21.76 -25.74
C MET A 1 -1.47 22.18 -24.75
N THR A 2 -1.86 22.52 -23.53
CA THR A 2 -0.99 23.08 -22.48
C THR A 2 -0.45 21.94 -21.63
N SER A 3 0.85 21.67 -21.76
CA SER A 3 1.57 20.68 -20.96
C SER A 3 1.82 21.24 -19.55
N ALA A 4 1.23 20.60 -18.53
CA ALA A 4 1.43 20.96 -17.13
C ALA A 4 2.72 20.31 -16.63
N SER A 5 3.78 21.13 -16.51
CA SER A 5 5.05 20.76 -15.90
C SER A 5 4.86 20.56 -14.39
N MET A 6 4.80 19.31 -13.93
CA MET A 6 4.93 18.96 -12.52
C MET A 6 6.38 19.18 -12.08
N ARG A 7 6.62 20.26 -11.32
CA ARG A 7 7.91 20.52 -10.67
C ARG A 7 7.89 19.96 -9.25
N CYS A 8 8.73 18.96 -8.98
CA CYS A 8 9.11 18.59 -7.61
C CYS A 8 9.89 19.76 -6.98
N ARG A 9 9.38 20.31 -5.87
CA ARG A 9 10.10 21.33 -5.10
C ARG A 9 11.09 20.64 -4.17
N SER A 10 12.39 20.82 -4.42
CA SER A 10 13.45 20.45 -3.48
C SER A 10 13.38 21.33 -2.24
N ILE A 11 13.32 20.71 -1.06
CA ILE A 11 13.56 21.41 0.22
C ILE A 11 15.04 21.21 0.54
N SER A 12 15.85 22.22 0.24
CA SER A 12 17.25 22.31 0.62
C SER A 12 17.37 22.91 2.02
N GLY A 13 17.92 22.14 2.98
CA GLY A 13 18.25 22.69 4.29
C GLY A 13 18.53 21.69 5.39
N LEU A 14 19.64 20.97 5.35
CA LEU A 14 20.21 20.31 6.53
C LEU A 14 21.56 20.95 6.84
N LYS A 15 21.54 21.90 7.79
CA LYS A 15 22.74 22.49 8.39
C LYS A 15 23.24 21.56 9.49
N THR A 16 24.54 21.31 9.43
CA THR A 16 25.36 20.61 10.42
C THR A 16 25.28 21.29 11.80
N GLY A 17 24.93 20.55 12.85
CA GLY A 17 24.87 21.08 14.22
C GLY A 17 24.91 19.98 15.30
N ARG A 18 26.12 19.75 15.83
CA ARG A 18 26.51 19.37 17.21
C ARG A 18 25.48 18.58 18.07
N LEU A 19 25.84 17.34 18.44
CA LEU A 19 25.15 16.49 19.42
C LEU A 19 25.12 17.13 20.84
N PRO A 20 23.95 17.20 21.52
CA PRO A 20 23.89 17.48 22.96
C PRO A 20 23.94 16.18 23.79
N THR A 21 24.66 16.26 24.91
CA THR A 21 24.93 15.19 25.88
C THR A 21 23.74 14.83 26.76
N ALA A 22 23.77 13.60 27.29
CA ALA A 22 22.79 12.99 28.17
C ALA A 22 22.56 13.76 29.49
N ARG A 23 21.37 14.34 29.65
CA ARG A 23 20.60 14.38 30.90
C ARG A 23 19.23 15.02 30.68
N GLN A 24 18.19 14.35 31.21
CA GLN A 24 16.83 14.85 31.45
C GLN A 24 15.91 15.04 30.23
N LEU A 25 14.99 14.10 30.04
CA LEU A 25 13.63 14.26 30.58
C LEU A 25 12.91 12.90 30.57
N VAL A 26 12.63 12.38 31.77
CA VAL A 26 11.61 11.35 31.97
C VAL A 26 10.27 12.10 31.99
N CYS A 27 9.39 11.82 31.05
CA CYS A 27 7.97 12.10 31.23
C CYS A 27 7.18 10.90 30.73
N MET A 28 6.53 10.26 31.69
CA MET A 28 5.64 9.14 31.53
C MET A 28 4.44 9.57 30.71
N THR A 29 4.17 8.86 29.62
CA THR A 29 2.84 8.29 29.43
C THR A 29 3.06 6.90 28.88
N SER A 30 3.13 5.92 29.78
CA SER A 30 2.73 4.56 29.47
C SER A 30 1.34 4.68 28.86
N ARG A 31 1.27 4.59 27.53
CA ARG A 31 0.01 4.42 26.83
C ARG A 31 -0.47 3.05 27.27
N THR A 32 -1.38 3.02 28.24
CA THR A 32 -2.15 1.84 28.56
C THR A 32 -2.74 1.36 27.25
N MET A 33 -2.15 0.29 26.70
CA MET A 33 -2.78 -0.48 25.64
C MET A 33 -4.03 -1.04 26.27
N SER A 34 -5.17 -0.41 25.99
CA SER A 34 -6.46 -0.92 26.40
C SER A 34 -6.64 -2.24 25.65
N MET A 35 -6.36 -3.35 26.32
CA MET A 35 -6.65 -4.71 25.86
C MET A 35 -8.14 -4.97 26.01
N ASN A 36 -8.95 -4.21 25.27
CA ASN A 36 -10.26 -4.73 24.88
C ASN A 36 -10.02 -5.49 23.59
N ASP A 37 -9.63 -6.74 23.79
CA ASP A 37 -9.59 -7.79 22.77
C ASP A 37 -11.05 -8.16 22.44
N GLU A 38 -11.83 -7.18 21.98
CA GLU A 38 -13.07 -7.47 21.29
C GLU A 38 -12.67 -8.10 19.97
N HIS A 39 -12.90 -9.41 19.89
CA HIS A 39 -12.73 -10.21 18.69
C HIS A 39 -13.42 -9.47 17.54
N LEU A 40 -12.63 -8.87 16.64
CA LEU A 40 -13.17 -8.16 15.50
C LEU A 40 -14.03 -9.17 14.69
N PRO A 41 -15.20 -8.75 14.19
CA PRO A 41 -16.07 -9.64 13.44
C PRO A 41 -15.38 -10.11 12.17
N ILE A 42 -15.54 -11.39 11.85
CA ILE A 42 -15.15 -11.92 10.54
C ILE A 42 -16.04 -11.25 9.49
N ILE A 43 -15.41 -10.63 8.49
CA ILE A 43 -16.11 -9.98 7.38
C ILE A 43 -16.12 -10.92 6.17
N ASP A 44 -17.19 -10.85 5.38
CA ASP A 44 -17.36 -11.64 4.16
C ASP A 44 -16.80 -10.93 2.90
N SER A 45 -16.45 -9.64 3.03
CA SER A 45 -15.90 -8.84 1.95
C SER A 45 -15.03 -7.70 2.46
N CYS A 46 -14.09 -7.25 1.62
CA CYS A 46 -13.27 -6.06 1.89
C CYS A 46 -14.01 -4.73 1.63
N SER A 47 -15.27 -4.77 1.16
CA SER A 47 -16.08 -3.59 0.85
C SER A 47 -16.27 -2.73 2.09
N GLY A 48 -15.92 -1.45 2.03
CA GLY A 48 -15.99 -0.56 3.20
C GLY A 48 -14.80 -0.65 4.16
N CYS A 49 -13.90 -1.62 4.02
CA CYS A 49 -12.74 -1.82 4.91
C CYS A 49 -11.44 -1.26 4.31
N GLY A 50 -10.88 -1.96 3.32
CA GLY A 50 -9.65 -1.55 2.64
C GLY A 50 -8.41 -1.38 3.52
N ALA A 51 -8.37 -1.96 4.72
CA ALA A 51 -7.31 -1.74 5.70
C ALA A 51 -5.91 -2.05 5.13
N CYS A 52 -5.72 -3.25 4.60
CA CYS A 52 -4.44 -3.65 3.98
C CYS A 52 -4.14 -2.87 2.68
N CYS A 53 -5.17 -2.48 1.92
CA CYS A 53 -4.99 -1.75 0.65
C CYS A 53 -4.32 -0.38 0.81
N ARG A 54 -4.29 0.17 2.02
CA ARG A 54 -3.63 1.44 2.34
C ARG A 54 -2.12 1.32 2.52
N GLU A 55 -1.63 0.09 2.64
CA GLU A 55 -0.26 -0.26 3.00
C GLU A 55 0.42 -1.10 1.93
N MET A 56 -0.37 -1.84 1.14
CA MET A 56 0.12 -2.55 -0.03
C MET A 56 0.40 -1.56 -1.16
N VAL A 57 1.64 -1.52 -1.62
CA VAL A 57 2.03 -0.84 -2.86
C VAL A 57 1.25 -1.47 -4.04
N THR A 58 1.13 -0.74 -5.16
CA THR A 58 0.59 -1.13 -6.49
C THR A 58 0.45 -2.65 -6.64
N PRO A 59 -0.70 -3.21 -7.12
CA PRO A 59 -1.04 -4.63 -6.98
C PRO A 59 0.20 -5.50 -6.89
N PRO A 60 0.53 -5.95 -5.67
CA PRO A 60 1.88 -6.36 -5.35
C PRO A 60 2.28 -7.44 -6.36
N MET A 61 3.36 -7.15 -7.11
CA MET A 61 4.01 -7.98 -8.14
C MET A 61 3.63 -7.75 -9.61
N TYR A 62 2.46 -7.19 -9.98
CA TYR A 62 2.10 -7.11 -11.41
C TYR A 62 3.04 -6.22 -12.22
N VAL A 63 3.44 -5.07 -11.66
CA VAL A 63 4.43 -4.18 -12.29
C VAL A 63 5.78 -4.87 -12.48
N ALA A 64 6.22 -5.68 -11.52
CA ALA A 64 7.49 -6.40 -11.62
C ALA A 64 7.47 -7.42 -12.76
N LEU A 65 6.35 -8.11 -12.96
CA LEU A 65 6.12 -9.05 -14.06
C LEU A 65 6.01 -8.34 -15.42
N LEU A 66 5.39 -7.15 -15.47
CA LEU A 66 5.31 -6.34 -16.69
C LEU A 66 6.69 -5.83 -17.15
N ILE A 67 7.54 -5.41 -16.22
CA ILE A 67 8.88 -4.87 -16.53
C ILE A 67 9.89 -5.99 -16.81
N ASN A 68 9.70 -7.16 -16.21
CA ASN A 68 10.57 -8.33 -16.40
C ASN A 68 9.76 -9.54 -16.90
N PRO A 69 9.41 -9.60 -18.21
CA PRO A 69 8.64 -10.72 -18.75
C PRO A 69 9.32 -12.09 -18.59
N ALA A 70 10.63 -12.13 -18.35
CA ALA A 70 11.37 -13.36 -18.04
C ALA A 70 10.98 -13.99 -16.70
N TRP A 71 10.28 -13.26 -15.82
CA TRP A 71 9.76 -13.78 -14.54
C TRP A 71 8.34 -14.33 -14.67
N LEU A 72 7.70 -14.22 -15.84
CA LEU A 72 6.41 -14.84 -16.08
C LEU A 72 6.59 -16.37 -16.10
N GLY A 73 5.83 -17.05 -15.24
CA GLY A 73 5.70 -18.49 -15.19
C GLY A 73 4.35 -18.98 -15.71
N ASP A 74 3.99 -20.20 -15.36
CA ASP A 74 2.70 -20.83 -15.70
C ASP A 74 1.67 -20.70 -14.55
N ASP A 75 1.92 -19.83 -13.58
CA ASP A 75 1.01 -19.53 -12.48
C ASP A 75 -0.13 -18.58 -12.86
N GLU A 76 -1.17 -18.52 -12.02
CA GLU A 76 -2.36 -17.73 -12.28
C GLU A 76 -2.09 -16.22 -12.38
N ASP A 77 -1.13 -15.69 -11.62
CA ASP A 77 -0.79 -14.26 -11.67
C ASP A 77 -0.06 -13.93 -12.97
N SER A 78 0.83 -14.79 -13.43
CA SER A 78 1.44 -14.68 -14.75
C SER A 78 0.39 -14.72 -15.87
N GLN A 79 -0.63 -15.57 -15.77
CA GLN A 79 -1.74 -15.59 -16.72
C GLN A 79 -2.55 -14.29 -16.67
N ARG A 80 -2.93 -13.80 -15.49
CA ARG A 80 -3.67 -12.52 -15.33
C ARG A 80 -2.88 -11.34 -15.87
N VAL A 81 -1.56 -11.30 -15.66
CA VAL A 81 -0.70 -10.27 -16.26
C VAL A 81 -0.66 -10.38 -17.78
N ARG A 82 -0.68 -11.59 -18.37
CA ARG A 82 -0.78 -11.76 -19.84
C ARG A 82 -2.13 -11.32 -20.39
N GLU A 83 -3.20 -11.45 -19.63
CA GLU A 83 -4.56 -11.13 -20.07
C GLU A 83 -5.01 -9.70 -19.68
N LEU A 84 -4.18 -8.98 -18.94
CA LEU A 84 -4.49 -7.63 -18.47
C LEU A 84 -4.82 -6.70 -19.66
N PRO A 85 -5.95 -5.96 -19.62
CA PRO A 85 -6.27 -4.92 -20.59
C PRO A 85 -5.15 -3.87 -20.72
N ASP A 86 -4.95 -3.34 -21.93
CA ASP A 86 -3.86 -2.41 -22.23
C ASP A 86 -3.93 -1.11 -21.41
N ASP A 87 -5.13 -0.61 -21.14
CA ASP A 87 -5.36 0.56 -20.29
C ASP A 87 -4.88 0.32 -18.85
N LEU A 88 -5.14 -0.86 -18.29
CA LEU A 88 -4.66 -1.23 -16.95
C LEU A 88 -3.16 -1.50 -16.92
N ARG A 89 -2.57 -2.00 -18.01
CA ARG A 89 -1.10 -2.12 -18.12
C ARG A 89 -0.45 -0.74 -18.05
N HIS A 90 -0.97 0.21 -18.82
CA HIS A 90 -0.48 1.59 -18.80
C HIS A 90 -0.67 2.22 -17.42
N GLU A 91 -1.83 2.03 -16.79
CA GLU A 91 -2.10 2.53 -15.43
C GLU A 91 -1.03 2.06 -14.42
N LEU A 92 -0.69 0.77 -14.44
CA LEU A 92 0.33 0.17 -13.57
C LEU A 92 1.73 0.71 -13.85
N LEU A 93 2.12 0.82 -15.12
CA LEU A 93 3.44 1.30 -15.52
C LEU A 93 3.62 2.81 -15.24
N ASP A 94 2.58 3.61 -15.47
CA ASP A 94 2.58 5.05 -15.20
C ASP A 94 2.66 5.32 -13.69
N ASP A 95 1.92 4.57 -12.87
CA ASP A 95 2.03 4.65 -11.41
C ASP A 95 3.42 4.27 -10.91
N PHE A 96 4.01 3.21 -11.47
CA PHE A 96 5.37 2.80 -11.15
C PHE A 96 6.39 3.89 -11.48
N GLU A 97 6.35 4.43 -12.71
CA GLU A 97 7.31 5.45 -13.13
C GLU A 97 7.16 6.73 -12.30
N ARG A 98 5.92 7.12 -11.99
CA ARG A 98 5.62 8.23 -11.08
C ARG A 98 6.22 8.02 -9.69
N ARG A 99 6.06 6.83 -9.10
CA ARG A 99 6.63 6.49 -7.77
C ARG A 99 8.16 6.41 -7.80
N ARG A 100 8.73 5.87 -8.89
CA ARG A 100 10.18 5.72 -9.10
C ARG A 100 10.87 7.07 -9.23
N ILE A 101 10.32 7.99 -10.02
CA ILE A 101 10.87 9.34 -10.21
C ILE A 101 10.82 10.14 -8.90
N CYS A 102 9.76 9.99 -8.13
CA CYS A 102 9.55 10.82 -6.96
C CYS A 102 10.24 10.33 -5.68
N ASP A 103 11.10 9.29 -5.73
CA ASP A 103 11.93 8.72 -4.65
C ASP A 103 11.34 8.86 -3.24
N HIS A 104 10.66 7.82 -2.73
CA HIS A 104 10.14 7.82 -1.36
C HIS A 104 10.75 6.68 -0.53
N ALA A 105 12.05 6.74 -0.24
CA ALA A 105 12.58 6.01 0.90
C ALA A 105 11.72 6.33 2.16
N GLY A 106 10.89 5.38 2.60
CA GLY A 106 10.12 5.44 3.84
C GLY A 106 8.64 5.84 3.76
N ARG A 107 8.01 5.98 2.58
CA ARG A 107 6.55 6.18 2.51
C ARG A 107 5.82 4.86 2.30
N ARG A 108 4.84 4.59 3.18
CA ARG A 108 3.79 3.60 2.96
C ARG A 108 2.97 4.06 1.75
N TYR A 109 2.85 3.20 0.74
CA TYR A 109 2.11 3.56 -0.45
C TYR A 109 0.77 2.87 -0.46
N VAL A 110 -0.27 3.66 -0.72
CA VAL A 110 -1.61 3.16 -0.99
C VAL A 110 -1.59 2.39 -2.32
N CYS A 111 -2.32 1.29 -2.35
CA CYS A 111 -2.52 0.50 -3.56
C CYS A 111 -3.19 1.36 -4.63
N LEU A 112 -2.68 1.30 -5.86
CA LEU A 112 -3.22 2.05 -7.00
C LEU A 112 -4.72 1.75 -7.24
N TRP A 113 -5.09 0.48 -7.05
CA TRP A 113 -6.46 0.00 -7.22
C TRP A 113 -7.34 0.19 -5.99
N PHE A 114 -6.84 0.78 -4.91
CA PHE A 114 -7.68 1.17 -3.79
C PHE A 114 -8.56 2.36 -4.20
N ASP A 115 -9.87 2.23 -4.00
CA ASP A 115 -10.81 3.33 -4.09
C ASP A 115 -11.09 3.88 -2.70
N GLU A 116 -10.66 5.11 -2.44
CA GLU A 116 -10.87 5.76 -1.16
C GLU A 116 -12.34 6.09 -0.86
N ALA A 117 -13.20 6.23 -1.88
CA ALA A 117 -14.61 6.55 -1.66
C ALA A 117 -15.38 5.32 -1.17
N THR A 118 -15.24 4.19 -1.88
CA THR A 118 -15.91 2.94 -1.54
C THR A 118 -15.16 2.09 -0.53
N LYS A 119 -13.89 2.42 -0.26
CA LYS A 119 -12.94 1.61 0.51
C LYS A 119 -12.78 0.19 -0.07
N GLY A 120 -12.96 0.04 -1.37
CA GLY A 120 -12.87 -1.23 -2.10
C GLY A 120 -11.74 -1.27 -3.12
N CYS A 121 -11.62 -2.39 -3.84
CA CYS A 121 -10.73 -2.52 -4.99
C CYS A 121 -11.48 -2.16 -6.27
N LYS A 122 -10.93 -1.25 -7.08
CA LYS A 122 -11.47 -0.86 -8.40
C LYS A 122 -11.52 -2.04 -9.39
N HIS A 123 -10.57 -2.97 -9.26
CA HIS A 123 -10.41 -4.14 -10.14
C HIS A 123 -10.42 -5.44 -9.32
N TYR A 124 -11.51 -5.67 -8.57
CA TYR A 124 -11.62 -6.81 -7.64
C TYR A 124 -11.37 -8.17 -8.30
N GLU A 125 -11.82 -8.34 -9.54
CA GLU A 125 -11.65 -9.57 -10.33
C GLU A 125 -10.26 -9.73 -10.97
N LEU A 126 -9.40 -8.72 -10.89
CA LEU A 126 -8.03 -8.78 -11.40
C LEU A 126 -7.00 -8.81 -10.26
N ARG A 127 -7.44 -8.97 -9.01
CA ARG A 127 -6.55 -9.02 -7.85
C ARG A 127 -5.54 -10.17 -7.99
N PRO A 128 -4.28 -9.95 -7.56
CA PRO A 128 -3.27 -10.99 -7.53
C PRO A 128 -3.62 -12.08 -6.51
N SER A 129 -3.01 -13.26 -6.66
CA SER A 129 -3.23 -14.41 -5.79
C SER A 129 -3.03 -14.07 -4.31
N ILE A 130 -2.00 -13.30 -3.96
CA ILE A 130 -1.76 -12.85 -2.57
C ILE A 130 -2.94 -12.09 -1.96
N CYS A 131 -3.72 -11.36 -2.77
CA CYS A 131 -4.91 -10.63 -2.30
C CYS A 131 -6.18 -11.50 -2.31
N ARG A 132 -6.18 -12.62 -3.03
CA ARG A 132 -7.32 -13.55 -3.14
C ARG A 132 -7.26 -14.63 -2.07
N GLU A 133 -6.06 -15.12 -1.80
CA GLU A 133 -5.77 -16.16 -0.82
C GLU A 133 -5.66 -15.61 0.61
N PHE A 134 -5.62 -14.28 0.75
CA PHE A 134 -5.62 -13.64 2.07
C PHE A 134 -6.90 -13.95 2.83
N GLU A 135 -6.77 -14.65 3.95
CA GLU A 135 -7.89 -15.07 4.79
C GLU A 135 -8.52 -13.88 5.52
N MET A 136 -9.77 -13.57 5.16
CA MET A 136 -10.52 -12.50 5.84
C MET A 136 -10.88 -12.94 7.26
N GLY A 137 -10.59 -12.08 8.24
CA GLY A 137 -10.77 -12.38 9.66
C GLY A 137 -9.58 -13.10 10.30
N SER A 138 -8.50 -13.36 9.57
CA SER A 138 -7.24 -13.84 10.16
C SER A 138 -6.68 -12.83 11.18
N GLU A 139 -5.70 -13.26 11.99
CA GLU A 139 -5.02 -12.38 12.93
C GLU A 139 -4.35 -11.19 12.22
N GLU A 140 -3.77 -11.41 11.03
CA GLU A 140 -3.18 -10.36 10.20
C GLU A 140 -4.24 -9.40 9.67
N CYS A 141 -5.41 -9.91 9.25
CA CYS A 141 -6.54 -9.08 8.84
C CYS A 141 -6.98 -8.15 9.99
N HIS A 142 -7.12 -8.72 11.19
CA HIS A 142 -7.44 -7.96 12.40
C HIS A 142 -6.34 -6.99 12.79
N GLY A 143 -5.07 -7.35 12.59
CA GLY A 143 -3.91 -6.49 12.77
C GLY A 143 -4.03 -5.20 11.96
N TRP A 144 -4.26 -5.33 10.65
CA TRP A 144 -4.46 -4.17 9.77
C TRP A 144 -5.69 -3.34 10.16
N ARG A 145 -6.80 -3.98 10.50
CA ARG A 145 -8.03 -3.28 10.93
C ARG A 145 -7.80 -2.47 12.21
N ARG A 146 -7.12 -3.03 13.21
CA ARG A 146 -6.75 -2.31 14.44
C ARG A 146 -5.85 -1.11 14.16
N GLU A 147 -4.85 -1.26 13.28
CA GLU A 147 -3.96 -0.16 12.92
C GLU A 147 -4.71 1.03 12.31
N TYR A 148 -5.80 0.75 11.60
CA TYR A 148 -6.66 1.74 10.96
C TYR A 148 -7.92 2.11 11.75
N GLY A 149 -8.10 1.59 12.96
CA GLY A 149 -9.28 1.84 13.79
C GLY A 149 -10.59 1.34 13.17
N ILE A 150 -10.52 0.30 12.34
CA ILE A 150 -11.68 -0.34 11.69
C ILE A 150 -12.19 -1.45 12.60
N ALA A 151 -13.41 -1.29 13.08
CA ALA A 151 -14.12 -2.30 13.87
C ALA A 151 -14.64 -3.44 13.01
#